data_AF-A0A397SX72-F1
#
_entry.id   AF-A0A397SX72-F1
#
_cell.length_a   1.000
_cell.length_b   1.000
_cell.length_c   1.000
_cell.angle_alpha   90.00
_cell.angle_beta   90.00
_cell.angle_gamma   90.00
#
_symmetry.space_group_name_H-M   'P 1'
#
loop_
_entity.id
_entity.type
_entity.pdbx_description
1 polymer ?
#
loop_
_entity_poly.entity_id
_entity_poly.type
_entity_poly.pdbx_seq_one_letter_code
_entity_poly.pdbx_strand_id
1 'polypeptide(L)'
;MNKPLKPTTPKRRNSLKKQWDKTTKVVNVKQKFYSTEANKYTALQIATFTKWVNIQFQIKAIDKDFRDGKKLIELLELFYENDVEELPKPERGKTRVHYIQNVNKVIEFLQKKLDDNGLAALKAIGPVDIVDGN
;
A
#
# COMPACT_ATOMS: atom_id res chain seq x y z
N MET A 1 18.80 49.33 25.73
CA MET A 1 18.40 47.93 26.04
C MET A 1 16.93 47.76 25.68
N ASN A 2 16.60 47.22 24.50
CA ASN A 2 15.22 47.00 24.08
C ASN A 2 14.78 45.58 24.44
N LYS A 3 13.76 45.45 25.30
CA LYS A 3 13.17 44.15 25.64
C LYS A 3 12.33 43.63 24.46
N PRO A 4 12.41 42.34 24.12
CA PRO A 4 11.62 41.78 23.02
C PRO A 4 10.12 41.76 23.39
N LEU A 5 9.28 42.15 22.43
CA LEU A 5 7.81 42.09 22.55
C LEU A 5 7.37 40.63 22.71
N LYS A 6 6.56 40.35 23.75
CA LYS A 6 5.97 39.01 23.92
C LYS A 6 4.94 38.76 22.82
N PRO A 7 4.86 37.53 22.27
CA PRO A 7 3.85 37.20 21.26
C PRO A 7 2.46 37.37 21.85
N THR A 8 1.64 38.21 21.23
CA THR A 8 0.23 38.34 21.59
C THR A 8 -0.49 37.06 21.19
N THR A 9 -0.98 36.30 22.18
CA THR A 9 -1.85 35.15 21.91
C THR A 9 -3.16 35.67 21.31
N PRO A 10 -3.56 35.26 20.09
CA PRO A 10 -4.77 35.78 19.48
C PRO A 10 -5.98 35.37 20.33
N LYS A 11 -6.69 36.35 20.89
CA LYS A 11 -7.98 36.12 21.56
C LYS A 11 -9.00 35.67 20.51
N ARG A 12 -9.09 34.35 20.33
CA ARG A 12 -10.01 33.68 19.41
C ARG A 12 -11.45 34.06 19.78
N ARG A 13 -12.12 34.86 18.94
CA ARG A 13 -13.52 35.26 19.15
C ARG A 13 -14.39 34.00 19.31
N ASN A 14 -15.15 33.91 20.41
CA ASN A 14 -16.01 32.77 20.73
C ASN A 14 -17.01 32.38 19.62
N SER A 15 -17.36 33.30 18.71
CA SER A 15 -18.19 33.03 17.53
C SER A 15 -17.51 32.08 16.53
N LEU A 16 -16.19 32.19 16.35
CA LEU A 16 -15.41 31.34 15.44
C LEU A 16 -15.14 29.95 16.04
N LYS A 17 -15.24 29.77 17.37
CA LYS A 17 -15.13 28.47 18.01
C LYS A 17 -16.27 27.54 17.58
N LYS A 18 -17.52 28.04 17.61
CA LYS A 18 -18.70 27.29 17.13
C LYS A 18 -18.60 26.96 15.63
N GLN A 19 -18.06 27.87 14.82
CA GLN A 19 -17.87 27.62 13.39
C GLN A 19 -16.77 26.58 13.15
N TRP A 20 -15.63 26.67 13.83
CA TRP A 20 -14.56 25.66 13.74
C TRP A 20 -15.01 24.30 14.24
N ASP A 21 -15.72 24.22 15.37
CA ASP A 21 -16.24 22.96 15.90
C ASP A 21 -17.27 22.32 14.96
N LYS A 22 -18.09 23.14 14.27
CA LYS A 22 -19.02 22.65 13.23
C LYS A 22 -18.26 22.19 11.98
N THR A 23 -17.33 22.97 11.46
CA THR A 23 -16.55 22.63 10.27
C THR A 23 -15.68 21.39 10.53
N THR A 24 -14.96 21.30 11.65
CA THR A 24 -14.17 20.12 12.04
C THR A 24 -15.06 18.90 12.27
N LYS A 25 -16.24 19.04 12.88
CA LYS A 25 -17.18 17.91 13.01
C LYS A 25 -17.69 17.45 11.63
N VAL A 26 -18.07 18.36 10.74
CA VAL A 26 -18.52 17.99 9.38
C VAL A 26 -17.38 17.36 8.57
N VAL A 27 -16.15 17.88 8.69
CA VAL A 27 -14.96 17.31 8.04
C VAL A 27 -14.67 15.92 8.61
N ASN A 28 -14.65 15.73 9.93
CA ASN A 28 -14.45 14.42 10.56
C ASN A 28 -15.56 13.43 10.21
N VAL A 29 -16.82 13.88 10.16
CA VAL A 29 -17.96 13.02 9.80
C VAL A 29 -17.87 12.60 8.34
N LYS A 30 -17.64 13.55 7.42
CA LYS A 30 -17.42 13.24 6.00
C LYS A 30 -16.24 12.29 5.84
N GLN A 31 -15.09 12.59 6.45
CA GLN A 31 -13.90 11.76 6.40
C GLN A 31 -14.14 10.36 6.97
N LYS A 32 -14.92 10.24 8.06
CA LYS A 32 -15.31 8.95 8.65
C LYS A 32 -16.27 8.16 7.74
N PHE A 33 -17.21 8.81 7.08
CA PHE A 33 -18.11 8.13 6.13
C PHE A 33 -17.34 7.63 4.90
N TYR A 34 -16.49 8.46 4.30
CA TYR A 34 -15.64 8.05 3.18
C TYR A 34 -14.64 6.95 3.58
N SER A 35 -14.06 7.02 4.79
CA SER A 35 -13.15 5.98 5.28
C SER A 35 -13.87 4.67 5.54
N THR A 36 -15.10 4.70 6.05
CA THR A 36 -15.85 3.48 6.37
C THR A 36 -16.21 2.71 5.09
N GLU A 37 -16.60 3.41 4.03
CA GLU A 37 -16.96 2.77 2.77
C GLU A 37 -15.72 2.30 2.00
N ALA A 38 -14.66 3.11 1.94
CA ALA A 38 -13.37 2.69 1.40
C ALA A 38 -12.84 1.43 2.09
N ASN A 39 -12.91 1.37 3.43
CA ASN A 39 -12.48 0.21 4.20
C ASN A 39 -13.29 -1.06 3.88
N LYS A 40 -14.60 -0.95 3.57
CA LYS A 40 -15.41 -2.12 3.18
C LYS A 40 -14.98 -2.66 1.83
N TYR A 41 -14.79 -1.80 0.83
CA TYR A 41 -14.35 -2.23 -0.49
C TYR A 41 -12.95 -2.83 -0.44
N THR A 42 -12.03 -2.22 0.30
CA THR A 42 -10.68 -2.76 0.54
C THR A 42 -10.76 -4.13 1.21
N ALA A 43 -11.57 -4.30 2.27
CA ALA A 43 -11.74 -5.59 2.94
C ALA A 43 -12.31 -6.67 2.00
N LEU A 44 -13.26 -6.32 1.13
CA LEU A 44 -13.82 -7.24 0.15
C LEU A 44 -12.81 -7.63 -0.93
N GLN A 45 -12.01 -6.68 -1.42
CA GLN A 45 -10.92 -6.94 -2.36
C GLN A 45 -9.88 -7.89 -1.75
N ILE A 46 -9.45 -7.61 -0.52
CA ILE A 46 -8.53 -8.47 0.23
C ILE A 46 -9.12 -9.88 0.37
N ALA A 47 -10.38 -10.01 0.79
CA ALA A 47 -11.01 -11.32 0.98
C ALA A 47 -11.16 -12.09 -0.34
N THR A 48 -11.57 -11.41 -1.41
CA THR A 48 -11.74 -12.02 -2.73
C THR A 48 -10.41 -12.48 -3.28
N PHE A 49 -9.40 -11.61 -3.25
CA PHE A 49 -8.08 -11.95 -3.76
C PHE A 49 -7.40 -13.02 -2.90
N THR A 50 -7.55 -12.98 -1.58
CA THR A 50 -7.04 -14.03 -0.68
C THR A 50 -7.65 -15.39 -1.01
N LYS A 51 -8.96 -15.45 -1.28
CA LYS A 51 -9.61 -16.71 -1.73
C LYS A 51 -9.08 -17.17 -3.07
N TRP A 52 -8.91 -16.25 -4.02
CA TRP A 52 -8.38 -16.56 -5.34
C TRP A 52 -6.96 -17.12 -5.27
N VAL A 53 -6.06 -16.48 -4.51
CA VAL A 53 -4.70 -16.99 -4.28
C VAL A 53 -4.73 -18.35 -3.59
N ASN A 54 -5.67 -18.58 -2.66
CA ASN A 54 -5.81 -19.86 -1.96
C ASN A 54 -6.19 -21.05 -2.85
N ILE A 55 -6.61 -20.82 -4.09
CA ILE A 55 -6.77 -21.89 -5.08
C ILE A 55 -5.40 -22.44 -5.51
N GLN A 56 -4.37 -21.60 -5.48
CA GLN A 56 -3.01 -21.90 -5.96
C GLN A 56 -2.03 -22.17 -4.81
N PHE A 57 -2.08 -21.37 -3.74
CA PHE A 57 -1.15 -21.42 -2.61
C PHE A 57 -1.89 -21.31 -1.28
N GLN A 58 -1.52 -22.08 -0.26
CA GLN A 58 -2.09 -21.88 1.07
C GLN A 58 -1.50 -20.64 1.76
N ILE A 59 -2.31 -19.58 1.87
CA ILE A 59 -1.99 -18.34 2.58
C ILE A 59 -3.03 -18.05 3.66
N LYS A 60 -2.57 -17.42 4.75
CA LYS A 60 -3.43 -16.96 5.84
C LYS A 60 -3.81 -15.50 5.66
N ALA A 61 -2.85 -14.67 5.26
CA ALA A 61 -3.02 -13.23 5.18
C ALA A 61 -2.14 -12.67 4.07
N ILE A 62 -2.77 -12.11 3.03
CA ILE A 62 -2.06 -11.58 1.86
C ILE A 62 -1.00 -10.53 2.21
N ASP A 63 -1.32 -9.64 3.15
CA ASP A 63 -0.44 -8.56 3.59
C ASP A 63 0.82 -9.08 4.29
N LYS A 64 0.86 -10.34 4.74
CA LYS A 64 2.00 -10.95 5.43
C LYS A 64 2.71 -11.98 4.58
N ASP A 65 1.93 -12.83 3.92
CA ASP A 65 2.41 -14.02 3.22
C ASP A 65 3.16 -13.70 1.91
N PHE A 66 3.00 -12.48 1.38
CA PHE A 66 3.67 -12.00 0.17
C PHE A 66 4.87 -11.07 0.45
N ARG A 67 5.12 -10.68 1.70
CA ARG A 67 6.16 -9.70 2.05
C ARG A 67 7.56 -10.13 1.67
N ASP A 68 7.83 -11.43 1.61
CA ASP A 68 9.15 -11.97 1.27
C ASP A 68 9.43 -11.99 -0.25
N GLY A 69 8.42 -11.68 -1.05
CA GLY A 69 8.45 -11.65 -2.51
C GLY A 69 8.47 -13.02 -3.19
N LYS A 70 8.54 -14.14 -2.46
CA LYS A 70 8.68 -15.48 -3.08
C LYS A 70 7.38 -15.95 -3.71
N LYS A 71 6.26 -15.80 -2.99
CA LYS A 71 4.93 -16.12 -3.54
C LYS A 71 4.54 -15.22 -4.72
N LEU A 72 5.11 -14.01 -4.81
CA LEU A 72 4.92 -13.17 -6.00
C LEU A 72 5.64 -13.76 -7.21
N ILE A 73 6.85 -14.27 -7.03
CA ILE A 73 7.60 -14.95 -8.10
C ILE A 73 6.85 -16.21 -8.55
N GLU A 74 6.39 -17.03 -7.61
CA GLU A 74 5.59 -18.23 -7.90
C GLU A 74 4.26 -17.88 -8.63
N LEU A 75 3.63 -16.74 -8.31
CA LEU A 75 2.48 -16.26 -9.06
C LEU A 75 2.83 -15.87 -10.49
N LEU A 76 3.99 -15.23 -10.71
CA LEU A 76 4.44 -14.90 -12.06
C LEU A 76 4.67 -16.17 -12.89
N GLU A 77 5.22 -17.22 -12.29
CA GLU A 77 5.38 -18.54 -12.96
C GLU A 77 4.05 -19.10 -13.45
N LEU A 78 2.97 -18.93 -12.68
CA LEU A 78 1.63 -19.39 -13.07
C LEU A 78 1.04 -18.58 -14.23
N PHE A 79 1.24 -17.26 -14.26
CA PHE A 79 0.68 -16.39 -15.29
C PHE A 79 1.50 -16.33 -16.58
N TYR A 80 2.82 -16.49 -16.45
CA TYR A 80 3.79 -16.41 -17.53
C TYR A 80 4.47 -17.76 -17.77
N GLU A 81 3.66 -18.82 -17.85
CA GLU A 81 4.10 -20.22 -17.99
C GLU A 81 4.99 -20.46 -19.22
N ASN A 82 4.91 -19.60 -20.24
CA ASN A 82 5.75 -19.67 -21.45
C ASN A 82 7.08 -18.92 -21.32
N ASP A 83 7.26 -18.08 -20.29
CA ASP A 83 8.43 -17.20 -20.09
C ASP A 83 9.27 -17.61 -18.85
N VAL A 84 9.22 -18.88 -18.45
CA VAL A 84 9.84 -19.34 -17.19
C VAL A 84 11.34 -19.10 -17.12
N GLU A 85 12.04 -19.13 -18.25
CA GLU A 85 13.49 -18.84 -18.30
C GLU A 85 13.83 -17.38 -17.98
N GLU A 86 12.90 -16.45 -18.23
CA GLU A 86 13.06 -15.02 -17.93
C GLU A 86 12.64 -14.68 -16.50
N LEU A 87 12.01 -15.61 -15.78
CA LEU A 87 11.50 -15.36 -14.45
C LEU A 87 12.61 -15.22 -13.41
N PRO A 88 12.45 -14.29 -12.47
CA PRO A 88 13.48 -14.01 -11.49
C PRO A 88 13.61 -15.12 -10.45
N LYS A 89 14.84 -15.55 -10.19
CA LYS A 89 15.11 -16.54 -9.14
C LYS A 89 15.01 -15.90 -7.75
N PRO A 90 14.30 -16.52 -6.79
CA PRO A 90 14.16 -16.00 -5.44
C PRO A 90 15.49 -16.06 -4.68
N GLU A 91 15.78 -14.99 -3.95
CA GLU A 91 16.87 -14.94 -2.98
C GLU A 91 16.61 -15.91 -1.83
N ARG A 92 17.67 -16.61 -1.40
CA ARG A 92 17.59 -17.62 -0.33
C ARG A 92 17.51 -17.01 1.06
N GLY A 93 17.99 -15.77 1.23
CA GLY A 93 18.07 -15.09 2.52
C GLY A 93 16.70 -14.74 3.12
N LYS A 94 16.70 -14.45 4.43
CA LYS A 94 15.49 -14.16 5.23
C LYS A 94 15.52 -12.76 5.86
N THR A 95 16.41 -11.88 5.41
CA THR A 95 16.48 -10.50 5.91
C THR A 95 15.64 -9.57 5.03
N ARG A 96 15.27 -8.40 5.55
CA ARG A 96 14.47 -7.40 4.81
C ARG A 96 15.09 -6.99 3.47
N VAL A 97 16.42 -6.94 3.38
CA VAL A 97 17.12 -6.63 2.13
C VAL A 97 16.84 -7.69 1.06
N HIS A 98 16.84 -8.98 1.42
CA HIS A 98 16.51 -10.06 0.48
C HIS A 98 15.04 -9.99 0.04
N TYR A 99 14.13 -9.59 0.93
CA TYR A 99 12.71 -9.42 0.59
C TYR A 99 12.52 -8.29 -0.42
N ILE A 100 13.17 -7.14 -0.18
CA ILE A 100 13.17 -6.02 -1.14
C ILE A 100 13.77 -6.45 -2.47
N GLN A 101 14.86 -7.22 -2.48
CA GLN A 101 15.46 -7.72 -3.71
C GLN A 101 14.51 -8.65 -4.49
N ASN A 102 13.82 -9.57 -3.81
CA ASN A 102 12.83 -10.43 -4.46
C ASN A 102 11.71 -9.61 -5.10
N VAL A 103 11.14 -8.67 -4.34
CA VAL A 103 10.06 -7.81 -4.84
C VAL A 103 10.53 -6.90 -5.98
N ASN A 104 11.76 -6.36 -5.90
CA ASN A 104 12.34 -5.58 -6.99
C ASN A 104 12.41 -6.37 -8.29
N LYS A 105 12.90 -7.61 -8.24
CA LYS A 105 12.97 -8.46 -9.42
C LYS A 105 11.59 -8.73 -10.03
N VAL A 106 10.56 -8.91 -9.20
CA VAL A 106 9.16 -9.05 -9.64
C VAL A 106 8.68 -7.78 -10.35
N ILE A 107 8.91 -6.60 -9.75
CA ILE A 107 8.52 -5.32 -10.33
C ILE A 107 9.25 -5.08 -11.67
N GLU A 108 10.56 -5.35 -11.73
CA GLU A 108 11.36 -5.23 -12.96
C GLU A 108 10.86 -6.16 -14.08
N PHE A 109 10.45 -7.39 -13.73
CA PHE A 109 9.85 -8.31 -14.68
C PHE A 109 8.52 -7.77 -15.21
N LEU A 110 7.64 -7.31 -14.32
CA LEU A 110 6.34 -6.73 -14.69
C LEU A 110 6.48 -5.47 -15.55
N GLN A 111 7.48 -4.62 -15.29
CA GLN A 111 7.76 -3.44 -16.12
C GLN A 111 8.07 -3.77 -17.58
N LYS A 112 8.61 -4.96 -17.86
CA LYS A 112 8.92 -5.41 -19.23
C LYS A 112 7.72 -6.04 -19.94
N LYS A 113 6.77 -6.60 -19.18
CA LYS A 113 5.67 -7.41 -19.72
C LYS A 113 4.32 -6.71 -19.74
N LEU A 114 4.08 -5.74 -18.85
CA LEU A 114 2.81 -5.02 -18.77
C LEU A 114 2.67 -3.96 -19.86
N ASP A 115 1.41 -3.69 -20.22
CA ASP A 115 1.02 -2.60 -21.11
C ASP A 115 1.06 -1.24 -20.41
N ASP A 116 0.85 -0.15 -21.15
CA ASP A 116 0.95 1.22 -20.62
C ASP A 116 0.02 1.47 -19.41
N ASN A 117 -1.16 0.85 -19.40
CA ASN A 117 -2.11 0.95 -18.30
C ASN A 117 -1.60 0.24 -17.04
N GLY A 118 -1.11 -1.00 -17.18
CA GLY A 118 -0.49 -1.73 -16.08
C GLY A 118 0.75 -1.02 -15.55
N LEU A 119 1.57 -0.45 -16.43
CA LEU A 119 2.77 0.28 -16.06
C LEU A 119 2.47 1.57 -15.27
N ALA A 120 1.39 2.29 -15.61
CA ALA A 120 0.97 3.47 -14.86
C ALA A 120 0.62 3.14 -13.41
N ALA A 121 -0.09 2.03 -13.18
CA ALA A 121 -0.40 1.54 -11.83
C ALA A 121 0.86 1.07 -11.09
N LEU A 122 1.75 0.34 -11.78
CA LEU A 122 2.97 -0.21 -11.19
C LEU A 122 3.94 0.88 -10.71
N LYS A 123 4.02 2.03 -11.41
CA LYS A 123 4.85 3.19 -11.00
C LYS A 123 4.50 3.76 -9.62
N ALA A 124 3.28 3.53 -9.15
CA ALA A 124 2.84 3.97 -7.83
C ALA A 124 3.23 2.99 -6.70
N ILE A 125 3.80 1.83 -7.04
CA ILE A 125 4.11 0.75 -6.09
C ILE A 125 5.62 0.59 -5.98
N GLY A 126 6.15 0.83 -4.79
CA GLY A 126 7.54 0.53 -4.46
C GLY A 126 7.70 -0.88 -3.86
N PRO A 127 8.91 -1.45 -3.95
CA PRO A 127 9.21 -2.72 -3.29
C PRO A 127 9.05 -2.65 -1.77
N VAL A 128 9.33 -1.48 -1.18
CA VAL A 128 9.22 -1.25 0.26
C VAL A 128 7.77 -1.31 0.72
N ASP A 129 6.82 -0.81 -0.09
CA ASP A 129 5.39 -0.83 0.25
C ASP A 129 4.89 -2.27 0.44
N ILE A 130 5.31 -3.18 -0.45
CA ILE A 130 4.96 -4.61 -0.37
C ILE A 130 5.63 -5.28 0.82
N VAL A 131 6.91 -5.03 1.07
CA VAL A 131 7.67 -5.65 2.16
C VAL A 131 7.15 -5.22 3.53
N ASP A 132 6.75 -3.96 3.66
CA ASP A 132 6.19 -3.42 4.89
C ASP A 132 4.68 -3.76 5.03
N GLY A 133 4.06 -4.25 3.96
CA GLY A 133 2.68 -4.74 3.86
C GLY A 133 1.66 -3.63 3.99
N ASN A 134 1.88 -2.55 3.22
CA ASN A 134 0.99 -1.41 3.06
C ASN A 134 -0.21 -1.74 2.15
#